data_AF-A0A941PDY2-F1
#
_entry.id   AF-A0A941PDY2-F1
#
_cell.length_a   1.000
_cell.length_b   1.000
_cell.length_c   1.000
_cell.angle_alpha   90.00
_cell.angle_beta   90.00
_cell.angle_gamma   90.00
#
_symmetry.space_group_name_H-M   'P 1'
#
loop_
_entity.id
_entity.type
_entity.pdbx_description
1 polymer ?
#
loop_
_entity_poly.entity_id
_entity_poly.type
_entity_poly.pdbx_seq_one_letter_code
_entity_poly.pdbx_strand_id
1 'polypeptide(L)'
;SLGKPVLVMREVTERIESLISGTAKLVGTNKEKIIQEVTKLLTDHEYYKKMSLPSHFYGDGLASEKIANKLAEIAQTQFMLTSAVV
;
A
#
# COMPACT_ATOMS: atom_id res chain seq x y z
N SER A 1 6.35 -0.84 -2.09
CA SER A 1 5.79 0.34 -2.78
C SER A 1 6.89 1.05 -3.55
N LEU A 2 6.59 1.71 -4.67
CA LEU A 2 7.60 2.32 -5.57
C LEU A 2 8.04 3.74 -5.18
N GLY A 3 7.60 4.25 -4.02
CA GLY A 3 7.96 5.60 -3.54
C GLY A 3 7.52 6.69 -4.50
N LYS A 4 6.37 6.52 -5.16
CA LYS A 4 5.81 7.50 -6.09
C LYS A 4 4.63 8.22 -5.43
N PRO A 5 4.48 9.54 -5.62
CA PRO A 5 3.31 10.27 -5.17
C PRO A 5 2.03 9.73 -5.81
N VAL A 6 0.96 9.59 -5.03
CA VAL A 6 -0.32 9.09 -5.50
C VAL A 6 -1.42 10.11 -5.28
N LEU A 7 -2.10 10.51 -6.36
CA LEU A 7 -3.33 11.30 -6.27
C LEU A 7 -4.54 10.36 -6.36
N VAL A 8 -5.38 10.37 -5.33
CA VAL A 8 -6.54 9.49 -5.23
C VAL A 8 -7.77 10.27 -5.69
N MET A 9 -8.36 9.85 -6.81
CA MET A 9 -9.54 10.47 -7.43
C MET A 9 -10.86 10.02 -6.78
N ARG A 10 -10.85 9.83 -5.46
CA ARG A 10 -12.02 9.46 -4.64
C ARG A 10 -12.21 10.53 -3.56
N GLU A 11 -13.44 10.67 -3.07
CA GLU A 11 -13.73 11.57 -1.93
C GLU A 11 -13.35 10.93 -0.58
N VAL A 12 -13.44 9.60 -0.50
CA VAL A 12 -13.09 8.83 0.70
C VAL A 12 -12.26 7.61 0.31
N THR A 13 -11.50 7.09 1.27
CA THR A 13 -10.68 5.89 1.09
C THR A 13 -10.63 5.10 2.39
N GLU A 14 -10.65 3.77 2.28
CA GLU A 14 -10.39 2.83 3.35
C GLU A 14 -8.88 2.73 3.70
N ARG A 15 -8.02 3.22 2.80
CA ARG A 15 -6.56 3.13 2.91
C ARG A 15 -5.95 4.39 3.53
N ILE A 16 -6.21 4.60 4.82
CA ILE A 16 -5.79 5.81 5.54
C ILE A 16 -4.28 5.91 5.72
N GLU A 17 -3.55 4.79 5.70
CA GLU A 17 -2.13 4.75 6.01
C GLU A 17 -1.29 5.55 4.99
N SER A 18 -1.66 5.47 3.70
CA SER A 18 -0.98 6.24 2.66
C SER A 18 -1.21 7.74 2.78
N LEU A 19 -2.38 8.16 3.27
CA LEU A 19 -2.68 9.56 3.54
C LEU A 19 -1.88 10.07 4.74
N ILE A 20 -1.83 9.28 5.82
CA ILE A 20 -1.06 9.59 7.05
C ILE A 20 0.44 9.71 6.72
N SER A 21 0.95 8.82 5.88
CA SER A 21 2.36 8.84 5.45
C SER A 21 2.73 9.99 4.52
N GLY A 22 1.74 10.73 4.01
CA GLY A 22 1.95 11.81 3.03
C GLY A 22 2.28 11.32 1.62
N THR A 23 2.30 10.00 1.37
CA THR A 23 2.59 9.44 0.04
C THR A 23 1.39 9.49 -0.90
N ALA A 24 0.18 9.60 -0.35
CA ALA A 24 -1.05 9.78 -1.11
C ALA A 24 -1.85 11.01 -0.68
N LYS A 25 -2.65 11.55 -1.60
CA LYS A 25 -3.56 12.68 -1.34
C LYS A 25 -4.90 12.48 -2.04
N LEU A 26 -6.00 12.69 -1.32
CA LEU A 26 -7.35 12.71 -1.90
C LEU A 26 -7.57 14.00 -2.69
N VAL A 27 -7.78 13.85 -3.99
CA VAL A 27 -8.10 14.96 -4.90
C VAL A 27 -9.57 14.97 -5.31
N GLY A 28 -10.29 13.86 -5.11
CA GLY A 28 -11.68 13.75 -5.53
C GLY A 28 -11.81 13.76 -7.05
N THR A 29 -12.94 14.23 -7.55
CA THR A 29 -13.23 14.27 -9.00
C THR A 29 -13.24 15.69 -9.60
N ASN A 30 -12.92 16.71 -8.82
CA ASN A 30 -12.84 18.10 -9.30
C ASN A 30 -11.64 18.28 -10.26
N LYS A 31 -11.94 18.69 -11.50
CA LYS A 31 -10.96 18.82 -12.59
C LYS A 31 -9.86 19.83 -12.26
N GLU A 32 -10.23 21.01 -11.78
CA GLU A 32 -9.29 22.10 -11.49
C GLU A 32 -8.29 21.67 -10.40
N LYS A 33 -8.78 21.01 -9.35
CA LYS A 33 -7.96 20.46 -8.27
C LYS A 33 -7.02 19.37 -8.76
N ILE A 34 -7.49 18.47 -9.62
CA ILE A 34 -6.62 17.44 -10.22
C ILE A 34 -5.49 18.08 -11.03
N ILE A 35 -5.82 19.03 -11.91
CA ILE A 35 -4.82 19.74 -12.72
C ILE A 35 -3.82 20.48 -11.83
N GLN A 36 -4.30 21.17 -10.81
CA GLN A 36 -3.45 21.90 -9.87
C GLN A 36 -2.46 20.96 -9.15
N GLU A 37 -2.93 19.84 -8.62
CA GLU A 37 -2.08 18.91 -7.86
C GLU A 37 -1.09 18.17 -8.76
N VAL A 38 -1.50 17.78 -9.98
CA VAL A 38 -0.58 17.21 -10.98
C VAL A 38 0.48 18.23 -11.37
N THR A 39 0.08 19.47 -11.67
CA THR A 39 1.00 20.53 -12.06
C THR A 39 2.02 20.76 -10.94
N LYS A 40 1.56 20.85 -9.70
CA LYS A 40 2.43 21.02 -8.53
C LYS A 40 3.42 19.86 -8.39
N LEU A 41 2.99 18.60 -8.56
CA LEU A 41 3.91 17.46 -8.53
C LEU A 41 4.96 17.49 -9.66
N LEU A 42 4.62 18.06 -10.82
CA LEU A 42 5.54 18.15 -11.96
C LEU A 42 6.51 19.34 -11.86
N THR A 43 6.10 20.44 -11.23
CA THR A 43 6.87 21.70 -11.22
C THR A 43 7.55 22.00 -9.89
N ASP A 44 7.11 21.41 -8.78
CA ASP A 44 7.67 21.60 -7.44
C ASP A 44 8.38 20.32 -6.98
N HIS A 45 9.70 20.31 -7.14
CA HIS A 45 10.55 19.18 -6.78
C HIS A 45 10.51 18.84 -5.28
N GLU A 46 10.43 19.86 -4.42
CA GLU A 46 10.35 19.64 -2.97
C GLU A 46 9.01 19.03 -2.57
N TYR A 47 7.92 19.45 -3.24
CA TYR A 47 6.62 18.83 -3.06
C TYR A 47 6.61 17.36 -3.50
N TYR A 48 7.15 17.07 -4.69
CA TYR A 48 7.30 15.69 -5.17
C TYR A 48 8.11 14.84 -4.19
N LYS A 49 9.27 15.35 -3.72
CA LYS A 49 10.16 14.62 -2.80
C LYS A 49 9.48 14.29 -1.48
N LYS A 50 8.72 15.23 -0.91
CA LYS A 50 7.93 15.02 0.32
C LYS A 50 6.92 13.88 0.18
N MET A 51 6.31 13.73 -0.99
CA MET A 51 5.35 12.66 -1.27
C MET A 51 5.98 11.36 -1.79
N SER A 52 7.28 11.35 -2.11
CA SER A 52 7.98 10.21 -2.72
C SER A 52 8.66 9.30 -1.71
N LEU A 53 8.17 9.26 -0.48
CA LEU A 53 8.72 8.39 0.55
C LEU A 53 8.25 6.95 0.34
N PRO A 54 9.14 5.95 0.42
CA PRO A 54 8.72 4.56 0.47
C PRO A 54 7.84 4.33 1.71
N SER A 55 6.60 3.91 1.49
CA SER A 55 5.71 3.43 2.54
C SER A 55 5.71 1.91 2.53
N HIS A 56 5.94 1.30 3.70
CA HIS A 56 5.88 -0.15 3.92
C HIS A 56 4.52 -0.61 4.45
N PHE A 57 3.50 0.26 4.47
CA PHE A 57 2.18 -0.09 5.02
C PHE A 57 1.50 -1.24 4.27
N TYR A 58 1.85 -1.48 3.01
CA TYR A 58 1.33 -2.60 2.21
C TYR A 58 2.27 -3.80 2.13
N GLY A 59 3.30 -3.83 2.99
CA GLY A 59 4.25 -4.93 3.08
C GLY A 59 5.58 -4.68 2.36
N ASP A 60 6.41 -5.71 2.44
CA ASP A 60 7.79 -5.77 1.96
C ASP A 60 7.94 -6.51 0.63
N GLY A 61 6.82 -6.93 0.02
CA GLY A 61 6.83 -7.70 -1.23
C GLY A 61 6.96 -9.22 -1.01
N LEU A 62 7.03 -9.70 0.23
CA LEU A 62 7.18 -11.12 0.57
C LEU A 62 5.86 -11.78 0.99
N ALA A 63 4.71 -11.16 0.70
CA ALA A 63 3.41 -11.63 1.17
C ALA A 63 3.08 -13.05 0.70
N SER A 64 3.27 -13.33 -0.60
CA SER A 64 2.98 -14.65 -1.17
C SER A 64 3.83 -15.76 -0.55
N GLU A 65 5.12 -15.52 -0.35
CA GLU A 65 6.02 -16.47 0.30
C GLU A 65 5.61 -16.73 1.75
N LYS A 66 5.36 -15.67 2.54
CA LYS A 66 4.92 -15.79 3.93
C LYS A 66 3.60 -16.55 4.05
N ILE A 67 2.64 -16.30 3.16
CA ILE A 67 1.35 -17.00 3.14
C ILE A 67 1.55 -18.47 2.78
N ALA A 68 2.30 -18.77 1.72
CA ALA A 68 2.56 -20.15 1.30
C ALA A 68 3.27 -20.96 2.40
N ASN A 69 4.30 -20.39 3.02
CA ASN A 69 5.00 -21.00 4.14
C ASN A 69 4.05 -21.26 5.31
N LYS A 70 3.17 -20.30 5.64
CA LYS A 70 2.22 -20.49 6.74
C LYS A 70 1.19 -21.57 6.46
N LEU A 71 0.67 -21.66 5.24
CA LEU A 71 -0.27 -22.71 4.84
C LEU A 71 0.41 -24.09 4.87
N ALA A 72 1.66 -24.19 4.42
CA ALA A 72 2.43 -25.44 4.49
C ALA A 72 2.65 -25.89 5.94
N GLU A 73 3.01 -24.97 6.84
CA GLU A 73 3.16 -25.23 8.28
C GLU A 73 1.85 -25.74 8.91
N ILE A 74 0.72 -25.10 8.58
CA ILE A 74 -0.61 -25.50 9.07
C ILE A 74 -0.94 -26.92 8.58
N ALA A 75 -0.73 -27.21 7.29
CA ALA A 75 -1.01 -28.52 6.71
C ALA A 75 -0.17 -29.64 7.35
N GLN A 76 1.12 -29.39 7.59
CA GLN A 76 2.03 -30.34 8.25
C GLN A 76 1.61 -30.59 9.71
N THR A 77 1.25 -29.53 10.44
CA THR A 77 0.79 -29.63 11.83
C THR A 77 -0.52 -30.44 11.93
N GLN A 78 -1.46 -30.20 11.01
CA GLN A 78 -2.74 -30.91 10.98
C GLN A 78 -2.58 -32.39 10.63
N PHE A 79 -1.64 -32.73 9.73
CA PHE A 79 -1.29 -34.12 9.40
C PHE A 79 -0.67 -34.88 10.57
N MET A 80 0.23 -34.23 11.32
CA MET A 80 0.83 -34.81 12.54
C MET A 80 -0.22 -35.08 13.63
N LEU A 81 -1.15 -34.15 13.84
CA LEU A 81 -2.24 -34.32 14.82
C LEU A 81 -3.22 -35.43 14.45
N THR A 82 -3.54 -35.60 13.16
CA THR A 82 -4.41 -36.71 12.71
C THR A 82 -3.71 -38.06 12.77
N SER A 83 -2.40 -38.11 12.55
CA SER A 83 -1.61 -39.35 12.61
C SER A 83 -1.27 -39.79 14.04
N ALA A 84 -1.34 -38.90 15.03
CA ALA A 84 -1.07 -39.22 16.44
C ALA A 84 -2.29 -39.69 17.23
N VAL A 85 -3.49 -39.63 16.63
CA VAL A 85 -4.78 -40.00 17.25
C VAL A 85 -5.33 -41.32 16.67
N VAL A 86 -4.62 -41.93 15.71
CA VAL A 86 -4.87 -43.29 15.18
C VAL A 86 -3.80 -44.22 15.73
#